data_AF-A0AAD5A2N6-F1
#
_entry.id   AF-A0AAD5A2N6-F1
#
_cell.length_a   1.000
_cell.length_b   1.000
_cell.length_c   1.000
_cell.angle_alpha   90.00
_cell.angle_beta   90.00
_cell.angle_gamma   90.00
#
_symmetry.space_group_name_H-M   'P 1'
#
loop_
_entity.id
_entity.type
_entity.pdbx_description
1 polymer ?
#
loop_
_entity_poly.entity_id
_entity_poly.type
_entity_poly.pdbx_seq_one_letter_code
_entity_poly.pdbx_strand_id
1 'polypeptide(L)'
;VLMSPSSVFSVSVRVSVLLLALLLSGSVCAELKVLVRLDNGQISAETLESDSERDIISVELRHTDGTLTTFLADFKRHVKILRVLVLGEPERGQTQYQGLCFISRLEHGEIIPSEAMVRLRQKNPHVVRTAEEKRGLERMSMNMAVNLTLSWHLSAHIRSMCRDAQDFIYTREQDVKYWLEKGVEGSIFKAFPQNGESATLPRCSATADPWQPCSCSYTVRLEWYPCMLKYCRGHGPSPYKCGIKSCSKAYRFDFHTPRKQQCMWDEE
;
A
#
# COMPACT_ATOMS: atom_id res chain seq x y z
N VAL A 1 -55.51 36.15 8.49
CA VAL A 1 -54.94 34.79 8.39
C VAL A 1 -53.80 34.70 9.38
N LEU A 2 -54.09 34.31 10.62
CA LEU A 2 -53.11 34.18 11.70
C LEU A 2 -52.53 32.77 11.64
N MET A 3 -51.27 32.65 11.24
CA MET A 3 -50.55 31.38 11.25
C MET A 3 -50.20 31.02 12.70
N SER A 4 -50.60 29.82 13.12
CA SER A 4 -50.41 29.27 14.46
C SER A 4 -48.91 29.14 14.81
N PRO A 5 -48.47 29.45 16.06
CA PRO A 5 -47.06 29.41 16.46
C PRO A 5 -46.46 27.99 16.50
N SER A 6 -47.31 26.97 16.46
CA SER A 6 -46.95 25.57 16.64
C SER A 6 -46.21 24.95 15.44
N SER A 7 -46.25 25.60 14.27
CA SER A 7 -45.62 25.07 13.05
C SER A 7 -44.13 25.43 12.93
N VAL A 8 -43.72 26.57 13.49
CA VAL A 8 -42.35 27.11 13.35
C VAL A 8 -41.34 26.35 14.21
N PHE A 9 -41.73 25.95 15.43
CA PHE A 9 -40.90 25.14 16.33
C PHE A 9 -40.64 23.73 15.78
N SER A 10 -41.61 23.13 15.10
CA SER A 10 -41.50 21.79 14.51
C SER A 10 -40.50 21.74 13.35
N VAL A 11 -40.45 22.80 12.53
CA VAL A 11 -39.53 22.91 11.39
C VAL A 11 -38.09 23.13 11.86
N SER A 12 -37.87 24.01 12.83
CA SER A 12 -36.52 24.29 13.35
C SER A 12 -35.88 23.04 13.97
N VAL A 13 -36.63 22.25 14.74
CA VAL A 13 -36.11 21.00 15.33
C VAL A 13 -35.79 19.96 14.26
N ARG A 14 -36.64 19.83 13.22
CA ARG A 14 -36.37 18.90 12.10
C ARG A 14 -35.12 19.28 11.32
N VAL A 15 -34.91 20.57 11.06
CA VAL A 15 -33.71 21.08 10.36
C VAL A 15 -32.46 20.84 11.21
N SER A 16 -32.52 21.10 12.52
CA SER A 16 -31.40 20.81 13.43
C SER A 16 -31.08 19.32 13.55
N VAL A 17 -32.09 18.43 13.54
CA VAL A 17 -31.88 16.97 13.55
C VAL A 17 -31.30 16.48 12.22
N LEU A 18 -31.74 17.03 11.08
CA LEU A 18 -31.16 16.75 9.76
C LEU A 18 -29.70 17.23 9.66
N LEU A 19 -29.40 18.43 10.13
CA LEU A 19 -28.03 18.95 10.20
C LEU A 19 -27.16 18.13 11.15
N LEU A 20 -27.67 17.70 12.30
CA LEU A 20 -26.95 16.84 13.21
C LEU A 20 -26.73 15.44 12.62
N ALA A 21 -27.71 14.89 11.89
CA ALA A 21 -27.58 13.62 11.17
C ALA A 21 -26.60 13.71 9.98
N LEU A 22 -26.54 14.86 9.30
CA LEU A 22 -25.55 15.17 8.26
C LEU A 22 -24.16 15.46 8.83
N LEU A 23 -24.06 15.96 10.07
CA LEU A 23 -22.77 16.11 10.77
C LEU A 23 -22.29 14.79 11.39
N LEU A 24 -23.23 13.85 11.63
CA LEU A 24 -22.98 12.48 12.10
C LEU A 24 -22.86 11.46 10.96
N SER A 25 -22.88 11.87 9.68
CA SER A 25 -22.32 11.05 8.60
C SER A 25 -20.80 11.06 8.76
N GLY A 26 -20.34 10.34 9.79
CA GLY A 26 -18.94 10.20 10.10
C GLY A 26 -18.24 9.54 8.93
N SER A 27 -17.17 10.18 8.47
CA SER A 27 -16.12 9.57 7.66
C SER A 27 -15.91 8.14 8.14
N VAL A 28 -16.26 7.15 7.31
CA VAL A 28 -16.22 5.73 7.68
C VAL A 28 -14.79 5.23 7.59
N CYS A 29 -13.92 5.82 8.41
CA CYS A 29 -12.57 5.35 8.61
C CYS A 29 -12.57 4.25 9.68
N ALA A 30 -11.81 3.19 9.45
CA ALA A 30 -11.59 2.15 10.44
C ALA A 30 -10.11 1.83 10.54
N GLU A 31 -9.66 1.56 11.76
CA GLU A 31 -8.31 1.10 12.06
C GLU A 31 -8.39 -0.25 12.78
N LEU A 32 -7.49 -1.17 12.44
CA LEU A 32 -7.37 -2.49 13.04
C LEU A 32 -5.89 -2.81 13.28
N LYS A 33 -5.50 -3.03 14.54
CA LYS A 33 -4.16 -3.47 14.90
C LYS A 33 -4.13 -4.97 15.12
N VAL A 34 -3.30 -5.68 14.37
CA VAL A 34 -3.21 -7.14 14.42
C VAL A 34 -1.83 -7.53 14.88
N LEU A 35 -1.75 -8.32 15.96
CA LEU A 35 -0.49 -8.96 16.33
C LEU A 35 -0.22 -10.10 15.34
N VAL A 36 0.94 -10.09 14.71
CA VAL A 36 1.34 -11.05 13.67
C VAL A 36 2.64 -11.72 14.07
N ARG A 37 2.77 -13.00 13.72
CA ARG A 37 4.05 -13.71 13.83
C ARG A 37 4.82 -13.55 12.52
N LEU A 38 5.99 -12.94 12.60
CA LEU A 38 6.92 -12.77 11.49
C LEU A 38 7.57 -14.11 11.11
N ASP A 39 8.18 -14.17 9.94
CA ASP A 39 8.91 -15.35 9.46
C ASP A 39 10.05 -15.82 10.38
N ASN A 40 10.74 -14.88 11.04
CA ASN A 40 11.77 -15.14 12.04
C ASN A 40 11.22 -15.61 13.41
N GLY A 41 9.90 -15.75 13.55
CA GLY A 41 9.22 -16.20 14.77
C GLY A 41 8.92 -15.10 15.80
N GLN A 42 9.43 -13.89 15.61
CA GLN A 42 9.13 -12.74 16.47
C GLN A 42 7.70 -12.25 16.22
N ILE A 43 7.19 -11.43 17.15
CA ILE A 43 5.84 -10.87 17.09
C ILE A 43 5.94 -9.38 16.81
N SER A 44 5.19 -8.91 15.83
CA SER A 44 5.04 -7.49 15.52
C SER A 44 3.56 -7.10 15.44
N ALA A 45 3.28 -5.80 15.40
CA ALA A 45 1.95 -5.25 15.16
C ALA A 45 1.84 -4.75 13.72
N GLU A 46 0.83 -5.24 13.00
CA GLU A 46 0.43 -4.79 11.67
C GLU A 46 -0.82 -3.94 11.81
N THR A 47 -0.79 -2.70 11.31
CA THR A 47 -1.91 -1.75 11.39
C THR A 47 -2.59 -1.66 10.04
N LEU A 48 -3.89 -1.97 10.00
CA LEU A 48 -4.72 -1.85 8.81
C LEU A 48 -5.65 -0.65 8.98
N GLU A 49 -5.61 0.25 8.03
CA GLU A 49 -6.52 1.39 7.95
C GLU A 49 -7.35 1.29 6.68
N SER A 50 -8.61 1.70 6.74
CA SER A 50 -9.49 1.76 5.58
C SER A 50 -10.35 2.99 5.63
N ASP A 51 -10.53 3.62 4.48
CA ASP A 51 -11.45 4.72 4.26
C ASP A 51 -12.31 4.35 3.05
N SER A 52 -13.58 4.01 3.31
CA SER A 52 -14.50 3.58 2.26
C SER A 52 -15.04 4.74 1.41
N GLU A 53 -14.89 5.99 1.84
CA GLU A 53 -15.30 7.15 1.04
C GLU A 53 -14.26 7.46 -0.04
N ARG A 54 -12.98 7.37 0.33
CA ARG A 54 -11.85 7.49 -0.60
C ARG A 54 -11.58 6.20 -1.37
N ASP A 55 -12.20 5.10 -0.96
CA ASP A 55 -11.99 3.75 -1.47
C ASP A 55 -10.50 3.37 -1.44
N ILE A 56 -9.92 3.48 -0.25
CA ILE A 56 -8.52 3.16 0.03
C ILE A 56 -8.37 2.23 1.24
N ILE A 57 -7.31 1.43 1.19
CA ILE A 57 -6.82 0.63 2.32
C ILE A 57 -5.33 0.86 2.48
N SER A 58 -4.85 1.03 3.70
CA SER A 58 -3.43 1.00 4.04
C SER A 58 -3.12 -0.13 5.02
N VAL A 59 -1.94 -0.72 4.86
CA VAL A 59 -1.40 -1.75 5.76
C VAL A 59 0.03 -1.36 6.11
N GLU A 60 0.31 -1.16 7.39
CA GLU A 60 1.64 -0.78 7.89
C GLU A 60 2.20 -1.88 8.79
N LEU A 61 3.43 -2.31 8.50
CA LEU A 61 4.16 -3.33 9.25
C LEU A 61 5.55 -2.80 9.60
N ARG A 62 5.89 -2.89 10.89
CA ARG A 62 7.25 -2.66 11.38
C ARG A 62 8.00 -3.98 11.48
N HIS A 63 9.11 -4.07 10.77
CA HIS A 63 10.05 -5.19 10.82
C HIS A 63 10.99 -5.06 12.01
N THR A 64 11.72 -6.14 12.29
CA THR A 64 12.53 -6.29 13.51
C THR A 64 13.87 -5.56 13.45
N ASP A 65 14.34 -5.32 12.23
CA ASP A 65 15.45 -4.42 11.90
C ASP A 65 15.05 -2.92 11.99
N GLY A 66 13.78 -2.64 12.32
CA GLY A 66 13.21 -1.31 12.39
C GLY A 66 12.71 -0.75 11.05
N THR A 67 12.89 -1.50 9.95
CA THR A 67 12.34 -1.15 8.64
C THR A 67 10.82 -1.00 8.73
N LEU A 68 10.27 0.04 8.10
CA LEU A 68 8.83 0.27 8.03
C LEU A 68 8.33 -0.01 6.62
N THR A 69 7.39 -0.94 6.47
CA THR A 69 6.70 -1.21 5.21
C THR A 69 5.29 -0.65 5.28
N THR A 70 4.88 0.13 4.28
CA THR A 70 3.52 0.60 4.12
C THR A 70 3.00 0.18 2.74
N PHE A 71 1.96 -0.64 2.72
CA PHE A 71 1.16 -0.93 1.54
C PHE A 71 -0.05 0.00 1.50
N LEU A 72 -0.43 0.48 0.32
CA LEU A 72 -1.69 1.17 0.08
C LEU A 72 -2.32 0.66 -1.20
N ALA A 73 -3.61 0.36 -1.13
CA ALA A 73 -4.48 0.08 -2.26
C ALA A 73 -5.41 1.26 -2.48
N ASP A 74 -5.29 1.91 -3.64
CA ASP A 74 -6.23 2.91 -4.17
C ASP A 74 -7.10 2.23 -5.21
N PHE A 75 -8.30 1.81 -4.79
CA PHE A 75 -9.22 1.06 -5.64
C PHE A 75 -9.81 1.94 -6.73
N LYS A 76 -10.04 3.23 -6.44
CA LYS A 76 -10.59 4.19 -7.39
C LYS A 76 -9.67 4.42 -8.59
N ARG A 77 -8.35 4.38 -8.37
CA ARG A 77 -7.33 4.53 -9.42
C ARG A 77 -6.74 3.20 -9.90
N HIS A 78 -7.08 2.08 -9.27
CA HIS A 78 -6.44 0.78 -9.49
C HIS A 78 -4.91 0.84 -9.32
N VAL A 79 -4.46 1.56 -8.28
CA VAL A 79 -3.04 1.75 -7.98
C VAL A 79 -2.72 1.10 -6.64
N LYS A 80 -1.62 0.35 -6.60
CA LYS A 80 -1.01 -0.18 -5.38
C LYS A 80 0.33 0.51 -5.17
N ILE A 81 0.58 0.97 -3.95
CA ILE A 81 1.82 1.62 -3.54
C ILE A 81 2.43 0.81 -2.41
N LEU A 82 3.68 0.41 -2.57
CA LEU A 82 4.46 -0.28 -1.56
C LEU A 82 5.67 0.58 -1.22
N ARG A 83 5.59 1.24 -0.08
CA ARG A 83 6.65 2.10 0.46
C ARG A 83 7.44 1.33 1.50
N VAL A 84 8.75 1.50 1.46
CA VAL A 84 9.68 0.94 2.44
C VAL A 84 10.55 2.07 2.97
N LEU A 85 10.65 2.21 4.29
CA LEU A 85 11.68 3.01 4.93
C LEU A 85 12.69 2.08 5.57
N VAL A 86 13.87 1.99 4.95
CA VAL A 86 15.00 1.21 5.47
C VAL A 86 15.80 2.11 6.40
N LEU A 87 16.03 1.67 7.64
CA LEU A 87 16.88 2.41 8.56
C LEU A 87 18.35 2.25 8.16
N GLY A 88 19.13 3.33 8.25
CA GLY A 88 20.57 3.23 8.06
C GLY A 88 21.22 2.45 9.19
N GLU A 89 22.27 1.69 8.86
CA GLU A 89 23.09 0.96 9.82
C GLU A 89 24.23 1.84 10.35
N PRO A 90 24.21 2.24 11.65
CA PRO A 90 25.25 3.09 12.23
C PRO A 90 26.64 2.46 12.17
N GLU A 91 26.72 1.14 12.29
CA GLU A 91 27.96 0.36 12.20
C GLU A 91 28.63 0.44 10.81
N ARG A 92 27.84 0.82 9.78
CA ARG A 92 28.32 1.07 8.41
C ARG A 92 28.44 2.57 8.10
N GLY A 93 28.39 3.42 9.13
CA GLY A 93 28.48 4.88 9.03
C GLY A 93 27.21 5.56 8.52
N GLN A 94 26.07 4.88 8.54
CA GLN A 94 24.80 5.42 8.08
C GLN A 94 23.98 5.98 9.24
N THR A 95 23.55 7.23 9.14
CA THR A 95 22.78 7.92 10.19
C THR A 95 21.37 8.31 9.76
N GLN A 96 21.04 8.10 8.48
CA GLN A 96 19.76 8.45 7.88
C GLN A 96 19.03 7.20 7.38
N TYR A 97 17.72 7.30 7.24
CA TYR A 97 16.90 6.28 6.58
C TYR A 97 16.90 6.50 5.06
N GLN A 98 16.62 5.43 4.30
CA GLN A 98 16.36 5.50 2.86
C GLN A 98 14.93 5.06 2.57
N GLY A 99 14.18 5.90 1.86
CA GLY A 99 12.86 5.55 1.36
C GLY A 99 12.93 4.89 -0.02
N LEU A 100 12.13 3.85 -0.23
CA LEU A 100 11.85 3.25 -1.53
C LEU A 100 10.34 3.26 -1.75
N CYS A 101 9.88 3.55 -2.96
CA CYS A 101 8.46 3.48 -3.30
C CYS A 101 8.26 2.70 -4.59
N PHE A 102 7.47 1.63 -4.50
CA PHE A 102 7.14 0.74 -5.60
C PHE A 102 5.66 0.90 -5.95
N ILE A 103 5.38 1.39 -7.15
CA ILE A 103 4.02 1.68 -7.61
C ILE A 103 3.67 0.69 -8.72
N SER A 104 2.56 0.00 -8.57
CA SER A 104 2.07 -0.94 -9.58
C SER A 104 0.56 -0.86 -9.73
N ARG A 105 0.02 -1.55 -10.73
CA ARG A 105 -1.42 -1.79 -10.81
C ARG A 105 -1.89 -2.58 -9.58
N LEU A 106 -3.05 -2.22 -9.05
CA LEU A 106 -3.78 -3.02 -8.06
C LEU A 106 -4.59 -4.08 -8.80
N GLU A 107 -4.27 -5.36 -8.57
CA GLU A 107 -4.98 -6.47 -9.20
C GLU A 107 -6.31 -6.77 -8.49
N HIS A 108 -7.30 -7.21 -9.26
CA HIS A 108 -8.57 -7.62 -8.69
C HIS A 108 -8.40 -8.82 -7.74
N GLY A 109 -9.03 -8.75 -6.56
CA GLY A 109 -8.96 -9.82 -5.57
C GLY A 109 -7.60 -9.95 -4.86
N GLU A 110 -6.71 -8.96 -5.01
CA GLU A 110 -5.46 -8.94 -4.25
C GLU A 110 -5.73 -8.78 -2.74
N ILE A 111 -6.60 -7.85 -2.37
CA ILE A 111 -7.05 -7.54 -1.02
C ILE A 111 -8.58 -7.35 -1.03
N ILE A 112 -9.26 -7.61 0.10
CA ILE A 112 -10.72 -7.34 0.18
C ILE A 112 -11.00 -5.85 -0.06
N PRO A 113 -12.16 -5.49 -0.61
CA PRO A 113 -12.48 -4.10 -0.88
C PRO A 113 -12.82 -3.30 0.41
N SER A 114 -12.65 -1.98 0.33
CA SER A 114 -12.59 -1.06 1.48
C SER A 114 -13.87 -1.09 2.34
N GLU A 115 -15.04 -1.22 1.71
CA GLU A 115 -16.34 -1.30 2.37
C GLU A 115 -16.52 -2.56 3.23
N ALA A 116 -15.77 -3.62 2.93
CA ALA A 116 -15.70 -4.80 3.77
C ALA A 116 -14.64 -4.66 4.87
N MET A 117 -13.50 -4.02 4.56
CA MET A 117 -12.42 -3.76 5.50
C MET A 117 -12.89 -2.89 6.69
N VAL A 118 -13.65 -1.83 6.43
CA VAL A 118 -14.18 -0.92 7.48
C VAL A 118 -15.09 -1.60 8.50
N ARG A 119 -15.62 -2.78 8.19
CA ARG A 119 -16.50 -3.59 9.06
C ARG A 119 -15.76 -4.64 9.86
N LEU A 120 -14.46 -4.86 9.59
CA LEU A 120 -13.68 -5.84 10.34
C LEU A 120 -13.52 -5.41 11.79
N ARG A 121 -13.70 -6.38 12.69
CA ARG A 121 -13.49 -6.20 14.14
C ARG A 121 -12.78 -7.43 14.67
N GLN A 122 -11.88 -7.23 15.62
CA GLN A 122 -11.24 -8.34 16.33
C GLN A 122 -12.08 -8.74 17.54
N LYS A 123 -12.40 -10.04 17.62
CA LYS A 123 -13.00 -10.61 18.83
C LYS A 123 -12.03 -10.63 20.01
N ASN A 124 -10.74 -10.83 19.75
CA ASN A 124 -9.68 -10.78 20.76
C ASN A 124 -8.44 -10.09 20.14
N PRO A 125 -8.07 -8.88 20.61
CA PRO A 125 -6.96 -8.09 20.09
C PRO A 125 -5.58 -8.64 20.46
N HIS A 126 -5.48 -9.47 21.51
CA HIS A 126 -4.20 -10.04 21.97
C HIS A 126 -3.83 -11.36 21.26
N VAL A 127 -4.69 -11.85 20.35
CA VAL A 127 -4.40 -13.06 19.59
C VAL A 127 -3.37 -12.77 18.52
N VAL A 128 -2.22 -13.44 18.61
CA VAL A 128 -1.22 -13.48 17.55
C VAL A 128 -1.79 -14.27 16.37
N ARG A 129 -1.85 -13.62 15.21
CA ARG A 129 -2.36 -14.18 13.96
C ARG A 129 -1.21 -14.70 13.09
N THR A 130 -1.52 -15.73 12.34
CA THR A 130 -0.74 -16.21 11.20
C THR A 130 -1.69 -16.23 10.01
N ALA A 131 -1.19 -15.89 8.83
CA ALA A 131 -1.99 -15.99 7.61
C ALA A 131 -2.48 -17.43 7.37
N GLU A 132 -3.73 -17.57 6.93
CA GLU A 132 -4.33 -18.86 6.58
C GLU A 132 -3.77 -19.42 5.27
N GLU A 133 -3.38 -18.53 4.34
CA GLU A 133 -2.72 -18.89 3.08
C GLU A 133 -1.39 -18.14 2.95
N LYS A 134 -0.31 -18.86 2.65
CA LYS A 134 0.98 -18.26 2.30
C LYS A 134 1.07 -18.18 0.77
N ARG A 135 0.88 -16.99 0.20
CA ARG A 135 1.06 -16.78 -1.25
C ARG A 135 2.56 -16.74 -1.57
N GLY A 136 2.90 -17.13 -2.79
CA GLY A 136 4.28 -17.18 -3.27
C GLY A 136 4.97 -15.81 -3.38
N LEU A 137 6.26 -15.84 -3.71
CA LEU A 137 7.04 -14.64 -4.02
C LEU A 137 6.66 -14.11 -5.40
N GLU A 138 6.14 -12.88 -5.46
CA GLU A 138 5.95 -12.16 -6.73
C GLU A 138 7.22 -11.37 -7.08
N ARG A 139 7.80 -11.63 -8.26
CA ARG A 139 8.95 -10.87 -8.77
C ARG A 139 8.46 -9.76 -9.69
N MET A 140 8.95 -8.54 -9.46
CA MET A 140 8.54 -7.35 -10.18
C MET A 140 9.78 -6.60 -10.67
N SER A 141 9.96 -6.57 -11.98
CA SER A 141 10.99 -5.74 -12.61
C SER A 141 10.49 -4.30 -12.71
N MET A 142 11.16 -3.41 -11.98
CA MET A 142 10.81 -2.02 -11.77
C MET A 142 11.70 -1.15 -12.67
N ASN A 143 11.34 -1.12 -13.96
CA ASN A 143 12.16 -0.59 -15.05
C ASN A 143 11.80 0.84 -15.48
N MET A 144 10.93 1.53 -14.74
CA MET A 144 10.61 2.94 -14.96
C MET A 144 10.59 3.73 -13.65
N ALA A 145 10.98 4.99 -13.71
CA ALA A 145 10.85 5.96 -12.63
C ALA A 145 9.53 6.74 -12.74
N VAL A 146 9.02 7.19 -11.59
CA VAL A 146 7.81 8.02 -11.47
C VAL A 146 8.18 9.40 -10.94
N ASN A 147 7.75 10.44 -11.65
CA ASN A 147 7.91 11.83 -11.22
C ASN A 147 6.94 12.16 -10.09
N LEU A 148 7.47 12.34 -8.87
CA LEU A 148 6.68 12.62 -7.68
C LEU A 148 5.76 13.85 -7.83
N THR A 149 6.22 14.88 -8.54
CA THR A 149 5.47 16.15 -8.70
C THR A 149 4.23 15.97 -9.57
N LEU A 150 4.31 15.13 -10.60
CA LEU A 150 3.22 14.87 -11.54
C LEU A 150 2.39 13.63 -11.14
N SER A 151 2.85 12.86 -10.15
CA SER A 151 2.23 11.59 -9.76
C SER A 151 0.78 11.70 -9.26
N TRP A 152 0.32 12.90 -8.89
CA TRP A 152 -1.08 13.13 -8.48
C TRP A 152 -2.10 12.80 -9.58
N HIS A 153 -1.70 12.89 -10.85
CA HIS A 153 -2.53 12.48 -11.99
C HIS A 153 -2.78 10.97 -12.02
N LEU A 154 -1.86 10.17 -11.46
CA LEU A 154 -1.99 8.72 -11.32
C LEU A 154 -2.78 8.39 -10.04
N SER A 155 -2.32 8.88 -8.88
CA SER A 155 -3.05 8.82 -7.61
C SER A 155 -2.59 9.95 -6.69
N ALA A 156 -3.55 10.62 -6.04
CA ALA A 156 -3.26 11.72 -5.12
C ALA A 156 -2.44 11.28 -3.89
N HIS A 157 -2.47 9.99 -3.54
CA HIS A 157 -1.80 9.43 -2.38
C HIS A 157 -0.30 9.19 -2.59
N ILE A 158 0.18 9.17 -3.85
CA ILE A 158 1.60 8.93 -4.15
C ILE A 158 2.48 10.01 -3.53
N ARG A 159 2.06 11.29 -3.59
CA ARG A 159 2.87 12.38 -3.04
C ARG A 159 3.09 12.27 -1.53
N SER A 160 2.06 11.88 -0.76
CA SER A 160 2.19 11.72 0.68
C SER A 160 2.96 10.46 1.04
N MET A 161 2.71 9.35 0.35
CA MET A 161 3.38 8.08 0.64
C MET A 161 4.85 8.04 0.24
N CYS A 162 5.18 8.55 -0.94
CA CYS A 162 6.52 8.41 -1.52
C CYS A 162 7.42 9.64 -1.26
N ARG A 163 7.02 10.60 -0.43
CA ARG A 163 7.80 11.82 -0.15
C ARG A 163 9.23 11.50 0.29
N ASP A 164 9.36 10.55 1.20
CA ASP A 164 10.64 10.12 1.77
C ASP A 164 11.51 9.29 0.82
N ALA A 165 10.92 8.79 -0.27
CA ALA A 165 11.67 8.04 -1.28
C ALA A 165 12.44 8.95 -2.24
N GLN A 166 12.17 10.27 -2.26
CA GLN A 166 12.85 11.23 -3.14
C GLN A 166 12.84 10.74 -4.61
N ASP A 167 13.99 10.32 -5.15
CA ASP A 167 14.15 9.82 -6.52
C ASP A 167 13.95 8.29 -6.66
N PHE A 168 13.80 7.56 -5.55
CA PHE A 168 13.63 6.10 -5.51
C PHE A 168 12.16 5.68 -5.64
N ILE A 169 11.49 6.19 -6.66
CA ILE A 169 10.06 5.93 -6.93
C ILE A 169 9.95 5.22 -8.27
N TYR A 170 9.53 3.96 -8.21
CA TYR A 170 9.62 3.03 -9.31
C TYR A 170 8.27 2.47 -9.73
N THR A 171 8.17 2.09 -11.00
CA THR A 171 7.05 1.34 -11.54
C THR A 171 7.48 0.40 -12.66
N ARG A 172 6.54 -0.42 -13.15
CA ARG A 172 6.74 -1.38 -14.24
C ARG A 172 6.25 -0.81 -15.55
N GLU A 173 6.97 -1.05 -16.63
CA GLU A 173 6.56 -0.64 -17.98
C GLU A 173 5.20 -1.20 -18.39
N GLN A 174 4.87 -2.43 -17.98
CA GLN A 174 3.56 -3.02 -18.25
C GLN A 174 2.40 -2.27 -17.56
N ASP A 175 2.64 -1.72 -16.36
CA ASP A 175 1.64 -0.93 -15.64
C ASP A 175 1.51 0.46 -16.26
N VAL A 176 2.63 1.04 -16.69
CA VAL A 176 2.65 2.29 -17.46
C VAL A 176 1.81 2.16 -18.74
N LYS A 177 2.01 1.09 -19.52
CA LYS A 177 1.19 0.82 -20.72
C LYS A 177 -0.31 0.82 -20.40
N TYR A 178 -0.70 0.11 -19.34
CA TYR A 178 -2.09 0.09 -18.87
C TYR A 178 -2.61 1.49 -18.48
N TRP A 179 -1.84 2.30 -17.76
CA TRP A 179 -2.28 3.63 -17.34
C TRP A 179 -2.34 4.64 -18.50
N LEU A 180 -1.41 4.56 -19.45
CA LEU A 180 -1.44 5.37 -20.68
C LEU A 180 -2.72 5.07 -21.48
N GLU A 181 -3.10 3.80 -21.62
CA GLU A 181 -4.36 3.39 -22.27
C GLU A 181 -5.61 3.93 -21.54
N LYS A 182 -5.50 4.21 -20.24
CA LYS A 182 -6.54 4.83 -19.42
C LYS A 182 -6.49 6.37 -19.40
N GLY A 183 -5.62 6.97 -20.20
CA GLY A 183 -5.51 8.43 -20.35
C GLY A 183 -4.67 9.13 -19.30
N VAL A 184 -3.79 8.40 -18.60
CA VAL A 184 -2.79 9.01 -17.71
C VAL A 184 -1.67 9.63 -18.56
N GLU A 185 -1.23 10.84 -18.18
CA GLU A 185 -0.16 11.57 -18.89
C GLU A 185 1.19 10.84 -18.81
N GLY A 186 1.85 10.67 -19.96
CA GLY A 186 3.13 9.95 -20.05
C GLY A 186 4.30 10.67 -19.40
N SER A 187 4.21 12.00 -19.22
CA SER A 187 5.25 12.84 -18.59
C SER A 187 5.54 12.47 -17.12
N ILE A 188 4.64 11.71 -16.49
CA ILE A 188 4.82 11.16 -15.14
C ILE A 188 5.92 10.09 -15.12
N PHE A 189 6.15 9.39 -16.23
CA PHE A 189 7.00 8.22 -16.29
C PHE A 189 8.30 8.52 -17.03
N LYS A 190 9.42 8.00 -16.51
CA LYS A 190 10.73 8.11 -17.16
C LYS A 190 11.36 6.73 -17.26
N ALA A 191 11.70 6.31 -18.47
CA ALA A 191 12.51 5.11 -18.67
C ALA A 191 13.93 5.35 -18.11
N PHE A 192 14.51 4.32 -17.48
CA PHE A 192 15.92 4.40 -17.11
C PHE A 192 16.80 4.41 -18.36
N PRO A 193 17.93 5.13 -18.33
CA PRO A 193 18.86 5.13 -19.46
C PRO A 193 19.32 3.70 -19.72
N GLN A 194 18.96 3.17 -20.88
CA GLN A 194 19.60 1.96 -21.38
C GLN A 194 20.95 2.39 -21.94
N ASN A 195 22.04 2.07 -21.23
CA ASN A 195 23.37 2.15 -21.83
C ASN A 195 23.34 1.26 -23.08
N GLY A 196 23.77 1.79 -24.23
CA GLY A 196 23.52 1.24 -25.57
C GLY A 196 23.62 -0.29 -25.69
N GLU A 197 22.74 -0.85 -26.52
CA GLU A 197 22.61 -2.26 -26.91
C GLU A 197 22.63 -3.29 -25.75
N SER A 198 21.45 -3.60 -25.21
CA SER A 198 21.16 -4.86 -24.51
C SER A 198 22.07 -5.29 -23.35
N ALA A 199 22.88 -4.38 -22.78
CA ALA A 199 23.69 -4.69 -21.62
C ALA A 199 22.81 -4.65 -20.35
N THR A 200 22.33 -5.82 -19.93
CA THR A 200 21.75 -6.01 -18.59
C THR A 200 22.75 -5.52 -17.55
N LEU A 201 22.36 -4.56 -16.72
CA LEU A 201 23.22 -4.05 -15.64
C LEU A 201 23.62 -5.20 -14.70
N PRO A 202 24.89 -5.25 -14.26
CA PRO A 202 25.30 -6.22 -13.24
C PRO A 202 24.50 -6.00 -11.95
N ARG A 203 24.35 -7.06 -11.15
CA ARG A 203 23.77 -6.92 -9.80
C ARG A 203 24.65 -6.04 -8.92
N CYS A 204 24.05 -5.30 -7.99
CA CYS A 204 24.80 -4.47 -7.07
C CYS A 204 25.71 -5.30 -6.15
N SER A 205 25.27 -6.51 -5.77
CA SER A 205 26.11 -7.49 -5.08
C SER A 205 27.39 -7.88 -5.83
N ALA A 206 27.34 -7.94 -7.17
CA ALA A 206 28.47 -8.30 -8.04
C ALA A 206 29.32 -7.10 -8.49
N THR A 207 28.91 -5.87 -8.19
CA THR A 207 29.59 -4.64 -8.63
C THR A 207 30.65 -4.24 -7.60
N ALA A 208 31.91 -4.00 -8.02
CA ALA A 208 32.97 -3.61 -7.08
C ALA A 208 32.94 -2.10 -6.76
N ASP A 209 32.85 -1.26 -7.79
CA ASP A 209 32.91 0.20 -7.67
C ASP A 209 31.59 0.78 -7.09
N PRO A 210 31.62 1.46 -5.92
CA PRO A 210 30.45 2.05 -5.28
C PRO A 210 29.69 3.08 -6.12
N TRP A 211 30.33 3.65 -7.14
CA TRP A 211 29.80 4.74 -7.95
C TRP A 211 29.21 4.30 -9.28
N GLN A 212 29.32 3.01 -9.63
CA GLN A 212 28.73 2.48 -10.86
C GLN A 212 27.23 2.20 -10.70
N PRO A 213 26.45 2.34 -11.79
CA PRO A 213 25.07 1.90 -11.83
C PRO A 213 24.99 0.38 -11.79
N CYS A 214 23.94 -0.15 -11.16
CA CYS A 214 23.71 -1.59 -11.03
C CYS A 214 22.22 -1.90 -10.87
N SER A 215 21.86 -3.17 -11.01
CA SER A 215 20.52 -3.68 -10.69
C SER A 215 20.47 -4.07 -9.22
N CYS A 216 19.62 -3.40 -8.46
CA CYS A 216 19.36 -3.64 -7.05
C CYS A 216 18.16 -4.56 -6.87
N SER A 217 18.15 -5.38 -5.81
CA SER A 217 16.99 -6.18 -5.43
C SER A 217 16.53 -5.81 -4.01
N TYR A 218 15.23 -5.71 -3.78
CA TYR A 218 14.67 -5.56 -2.43
C TYR A 218 13.47 -6.48 -2.23
N THR A 219 13.42 -7.19 -1.11
CA THR A 219 12.31 -8.11 -0.79
C THR A 219 11.48 -7.56 0.35
N VAL A 220 10.16 -7.54 0.17
CA VAL A 220 9.18 -7.13 1.18
C VAL A 220 8.20 -8.25 1.42
N ARG A 221 7.79 -8.44 2.67
CA ARG A 221 6.74 -9.40 3.05
C ARG A 221 5.62 -8.70 3.80
N LEU A 222 4.39 -8.94 3.35
CA LEU A 222 3.18 -8.68 4.13
C LEU A 222 2.82 -9.96 4.86
N GLU A 223 2.83 -9.92 6.19
CA GLU A 223 2.70 -11.12 7.03
C GLU A 223 1.24 -11.53 7.23
N TRP A 224 0.34 -10.56 7.27
CA TRP A 224 -1.08 -10.85 7.40
C TRP A 224 -1.93 -9.74 6.79
N TYR A 225 -2.72 -10.08 5.77
CA TYR A 225 -3.75 -9.17 5.27
C TYR A 225 -5.02 -9.91 4.82
N PRO A 226 -6.20 -9.28 4.95
CA PRO A 226 -7.46 -9.84 4.46
C PRO A 226 -7.50 -9.88 2.92
N CYS A 227 -7.36 -11.08 2.34
CA CYS A 227 -7.25 -11.26 0.89
C CYS A 227 -8.54 -11.75 0.22
N MET A 228 -9.50 -12.29 0.98
CA MET A 228 -10.76 -12.79 0.45
C MET A 228 -11.88 -12.72 1.49
N LEU A 229 -13.12 -12.54 1.03
CA LEU A 229 -14.31 -12.65 1.88
C LEU A 229 -14.77 -14.10 1.95
N LYS A 230 -15.11 -14.56 3.17
CA LYS A 230 -15.77 -15.86 3.39
C LYS A 230 -17.27 -15.68 3.46
N TYR A 231 -17.98 -16.58 2.78
CA TYR A 231 -19.43 -16.59 2.71
C TYR A 231 -19.97 -17.88 3.34
N CYS A 232 -20.96 -17.72 4.22
CA CYS A 232 -21.61 -18.83 4.90
C CYS A 232 -23.04 -19.00 4.39
N ARG A 233 -23.54 -20.23 4.39
CA ARG A 233 -24.96 -20.50 4.11
C ARG A 233 -25.78 -20.19 5.36
N GLY A 234 -26.88 -19.48 5.19
CA GLY A 234 -27.88 -19.23 6.22
C GLY A 234 -29.21 -19.86 5.87
N HIS A 235 -30.26 -19.51 6.61
CA HIS A 235 -31.64 -19.92 6.32
C HIS A 235 -32.25 -19.21 5.09
N GLY A 236 -31.62 -18.14 4.60
CA GLY A 236 -32.07 -17.40 3.41
C GLY A 236 -31.51 -17.96 2.09
N PRO A 237 -32.03 -17.50 0.94
CA PRO A 237 -31.65 -18.00 -0.37
C PRO A 237 -30.24 -17.58 -0.82
N SER A 238 -29.70 -16.48 -0.28
CA SER A 238 -28.36 -15.98 -0.60
C SER A 238 -27.36 -16.21 0.55
N PRO A 239 -26.11 -16.61 0.26
CA PRO A 239 -25.08 -16.70 1.28
C PRO A 239 -24.73 -15.32 1.84
N TYR A 240 -24.33 -15.26 3.11
CA TYR A 240 -23.98 -14.01 3.80
C TYR A 240 -22.49 -13.94 4.12
N LYS A 241 -21.93 -12.72 4.20
CA LYS A 241 -20.53 -12.48 4.59
C LYS A 241 -20.36 -12.88 6.05
N CYS A 242 -19.50 -13.86 6.35
CA CYS A 242 -19.31 -14.38 7.70
C CYS A 242 -17.87 -14.28 8.22
N GLY A 243 -16.91 -13.90 7.36
CA GLY A 243 -15.54 -13.71 7.78
C GLY A 243 -14.62 -13.35 6.63
N ILE A 244 -13.32 -13.50 6.87
CA ILE A 244 -12.27 -13.27 5.89
C ILE A 244 -11.37 -14.49 5.79
N LYS A 245 -10.74 -14.65 4.63
CA LYS A 245 -9.50 -15.40 4.48
C LYS A 245 -8.34 -14.42 4.63
N SER A 246 -7.36 -14.77 5.45
CA SER A 246 -6.12 -14.00 5.57
C SER A 246 -4.99 -14.63 4.77
N CYS A 247 -4.17 -13.80 4.13
CA CYS A 247 -3.02 -14.22 3.34
C CYS A 247 -1.74 -13.55 3.82
N SER A 248 -0.61 -14.16 3.52
CA SER A 248 0.70 -13.50 3.48
C SER A 248 1.23 -13.52 2.05
N LYS A 249 2.07 -12.56 1.69
CA LYS A 249 2.66 -12.46 0.34
C LYS A 249 4.01 -11.76 0.40
N ALA A 250 4.96 -12.29 -0.35
CA ALA A 250 6.26 -11.66 -0.54
C ALA A 250 6.36 -11.04 -1.93
N TYR A 251 7.06 -9.92 -2.01
CA TYR A 251 7.39 -9.21 -3.24
C TYR A 251 8.91 -9.10 -3.33
N ARG A 252 9.48 -9.37 -4.50
CA ARG A 252 10.86 -9.02 -4.83
C ARG A 252 10.83 -7.98 -5.94
N PHE A 253 11.43 -6.84 -5.66
CA PHE A 253 11.56 -5.73 -6.60
C PHE A 253 12.98 -5.71 -7.13
N ASP A 254 13.14 -5.80 -8.44
CA ASP A 254 14.44 -5.64 -9.10
C ASP A 254 14.41 -4.29 -9.84
N PHE A 255 15.29 -3.35 -9.47
CA PHE A 255 15.26 -1.95 -9.95
C PHE A 255 16.64 -1.39 -10.23
N HIS A 256 16.68 -0.37 -11.10
CA HIS A 256 17.90 0.38 -11.39
C HIS A 256 18.28 1.30 -10.21
N THR A 257 19.55 1.26 -9.81
CA THR A 257 20.15 2.31 -8.97
C THR A 257 21.31 2.99 -9.72
N PRO A 258 21.42 4.33 -9.68
CA PRO A 258 22.51 5.02 -10.37
C PRO A 258 23.87 4.81 -9.69
N ARG A 259 23.90 4.39 -8.42
CA ARG A 259 25.13 4.08 -7.68
C ARG A 259 24.91 2.86 -6.78
N LYS A 260 25.87 1.93 -6.75
CA LYS A 260 25.86 0.78 -5.84
C LYS A 260 25.65 1.18 -4.37
N GLN A 261 26.28 2.26 -3.90
CA GLN A 261 26.15 2.70 -2.50
C GLN A 261 24.72 3.07 -2.07
N GLN A 262 23.79 3.23 -3.02
CA GLN A 262 22.37 3.49 -2.75
C GLN A 262 21.53 2.21 -2.68
N CYS A 263 22.19 1.05 -2.75
CA CYS A 263 21.61 -0.29 -2.69
C CYS A 263 22.51 -1.16 -1.80
N MET A 264 22.44 -0.95 -0.49
CA MET A 264 23.34 -1.59 0.47
C MET A 264 22.80 -2.91 1.04
N TRP A 265 21.55 -3.23 0.72
CA TRP A 265 20.78 -4.38 1.21
C TRP A 265 20.63 -5.49 0.16
N ASP A 266 21.21 -5.33 -1.03
CA ASP A 266 21.25 -6.38 -2.06
C ASP A 266 22.28 -7.42 -1.63
N GLU A 267 21.90 -8.22 -0.64
CA GLU A 267 22.67 -9.36 -0.13
C GLU A 267 22.19 -10.64 -0.84
N GLU A 268 23.13 -11.26 -1.57
CA GLU A 268 23.10 -12.51 -2.38
C GLU A 268 21.76 -13.01 -2.96
#